data_AF-A0A1B1VY58-F1
#
_entry.id   AF-A0A1B1VY58-F1
#
_cell.length_a   1.000
_cell.length_b   1.000
_cell.length_c   1.000
_cell.angle_alpha   90.00
_cell.angle_beta   90.00
_cell.angle_gamma   90.00
#
_symmetry.space_group_name_H-M   'P 1'
#
loop_
_entity.id
_entity.type
_entity.pdbx_description
1 polymer ?
#
loop_
_entity_poly.entity_id
_entity_poly.type
_entity_poly.pdbx_seq_one_letter_code
_entity_poly.pdbx_strand_id
1 'polypeptide(L)'
;MILGITNPAGKKRYIAAAFPSACGKTNLAMMTPTLPGYKVECVGDDIAWMRFDSAGQLRAINPENGFFGVAPGTSNASNPIAMKTVFKNTMFTNVASTSDGGVFWEGMEKEIDPNVEITDWQGHPWKLGESKTPAAHPNSRFCTPAQQCPIIDPQWEASEGVPISAILFGGRRPQGVPLVYEAKNWEHGVFIGAA
;
A
#
# COMPACT_ATOMS: atom_id res chain seq x y z
N MET A 1 8.67 1.55 -1.90
CA MET A 1 8.13 0.36 -1.20
C MET A 1 9.12 -0.80 -1.25
N ILE A 2 9.03 -1.70 -0.27
CA ILE A 2 9.81 -2.93 -0.13
C ILE A 2 8.86 -4.03 0.38
N LEU A 3 8.89 -5.20 -0.27
CA LEU A 3 8.13 -6.37 0.18
C LEU A 3 8.99 -7.64 0.13
N GLY A 4 8.68 -8.59 0.99
CA GLY A 4 9.14 -9.97 0.92
C GLY A 4 8.08 -10.85 0.25
N ILE A 5 8.48 -11.67 -0.70
CA ILE A 5 7.62 -12.69 -1.32
C ILE A 5 8.23 -14.08 -1.09
N THR A 6 7.43 -14.97 -0.52
CA THR A 6 7.77 -16.38 -0.30
C THR A 6 6.96 -17.25 -1.24
N ASN A 7 7.63 -18.11 -1.99
CA ASN A 7 6.98 -19.04 -2.92
C ASN A 7 6.54 -20.35 -2.23
N PRO A 8 5.78 -21.23 -2.92
CA PRO A 8 5.30 -22.50 -2.33
C PRO A 8 6.41 -23.48 -1.89
N ALA A 9 7.63 -23.30 -2.39
CA ALA A 9 8.80 -24.07 -1.97
C ALA A 9 9.54 -23.46 -0.76
N GLY A 10 8.96 -22.44 -0.12
CA GLY A 10 9.54 -21.76 1.05
C GLY A 10 10.71 -20.81 0.73
N LYS A 11 10.98 -20.53 -0.56
CA LYS A 11 12.06 -19.60 -0.94
C LYS A 11 11.53 -18.16 -0.91
N LYS A 12 12.16 -17.33 -0.06
CA LYS A 12 11.85 -15.90 0.10
C LYS A 12 12.79 -15.03 -0.73
N ARG A 13 12.25 -13.97 -1.35
CA ARG A 13 12.98 -12.92 -2.06
C ARG A 13 12.40 -11.55 -1.70
N TYR A 14 13.21 -10.50 -1.72
CA TYR A 14 12.74 -9.14 -1.49
C TYR A 14 12.74 -8.33 -2.79
N ILE A 15 11.70 -7.52 -2.94
CA ILE A 15 11.44 -6.72 -4.13
C ILE A 15 11.21 -5.28 -3.69
N ALA A 16 11.86 -4.34 -4.38
CA ALA A 16 11.52 -2.92 -4.29
C ALA A 16 10.65 -2.54 -5.49
N ALA A 17 9.74 -1.59 -5.31
CA ALA A 17 8.95 -1.05 -6.41
C ALA A 17 8.77 0.46 -6.31
N ALA A 18 8.87 1.12 -7.46
CA ALA A 18 8.69 2.55 -7.65
C ALA A 18 7.49 2.80 -8.57
N PHE A 19 6.35 3.13 -7.97
CA PHE A 19 5.16 3.61 -8.67
C PHE A 19 4.85 5.05 -8.22
N PRO A 20 4.33 5.92 -9.11
CA PRO A 20 3.87 7.24 -8.73
C PRO A 20 2.83 7.20 -7.59
N SER A 21 2.60 8.34 -6.95
CA SER A 21 1.53 8.48 -5.94
C SER A 21 0.19 7.98 -6.48
N ALA A 22 -0.60 7.35 -5.61
CA ALA A 22 -1.89 6.73 -5.95
C ALA A 22 -1.84 5.65 -7.07
N CYS A 23 -0.68 5.08 -7.37
CA CYS A 23 -0.53 3.99 -8.34
C CYS A 23 -0.34 2.60 -7.70
N GLY A 24 -0.85 2.39 -6.48
CA GLY A 24 -0.99 1.06 -5.89
C GLY A 24 0.21 0.51 -5.10
N LYS A 25 1.14 1.37 -4.65
CA LYS A 25 2.27 0.93 -3.80
C LYS A 25 1.80 0.22 -2.54
N THR A 26 0.96 0.86 -1.71
CA THR A 26 0.43 0.27 -0.49
C THR A 26 -0.34 -1.02 -0.74
N ASN A 27 -1.15 -1.10 -1.82
CA ASN A 27 -1.86 -2.33 -2.19
C ASN A 27 -0.91 -3.49 -2.51
N LEU A 28 0.17 -3.23 -3.25
CA LEU A 28 1.13 -4.28 -3.60
C LEU A 28 2.02 -4.66 -2.40
N ALA A 29 2.46 -3.70 -1.59
CA ALA A 29 3.28 -3.95 -0.39
C ALA A 29 2.52 -4.75 0.68
N MET A 30 1.19 -4.60 0.72
CA MET A 30 0.28 -5.27 1.65
C MET A 30 -0.62 -6.30 0.97
N MET A 31 -0.19 -6.85 -0.17
CA MET A 31 -1.03 -7.73 -0.98
C MET A 31 -1.40 -9.01 -0.24
N THR A 32 -2.66 -9.43 -0.38
CA THR A 32 -3.07 -10.82 -0.10
C THR A 32 -2.97 -11.62 -1.40
N PRO A 33 -2.00 -12.54 -1.56
CA PRO A 33 -1.82 -13.27 -2.80
C PRO A 33 -3.03 -14.16 -3.09
N THR A 34 -3.53 -14.14 -4.32
CA THR A 34 -4.60 -15.04 -4.78
C THR A 34 -4.04 -16.40 -5.22
N LEU A 35 -2.74 -16.49 -5.49
CA LEU A 35 -2.06 -17.72 -5.86
C LEU A 35 -1.77 -18.58 -4.62
N PRO A 36 -2.28 -19.83 -4.56
CA PRO A 36 -2.04 -20.71 -3.41
C PRO A 36 -0.56 -20.94 -3.13
N GLY A 37 -0.19 -20.95 -1.85
CA GLY A 37 1.17 -21.20 -1.38
C GLY A 37 2.13 -20.02 -1.51
N TYR A 38 1.72 -18.90 -2.11
CA TYR A 38 2.48 -17.65 -2.06
C TYR A 38 2.12 -16.86 -0.80
N LYS A 39 3.14 -16.22 -0.21
CA LYS A 39 3.00 -15.30 0.92
C LYS A 39 3.70 -13.99 0.58
N VAL A 40 3.05 -12.87 0.91
CA VAL A 40 3.64 -11.52 0.84
C VAL A 40 3.74 -10.96 2.24
N GLU A 41 4.84 -10.28 2.52
CA GLU A 41 5.12 -9.60 3.78
C GLU A 41 5.63 -8.18 3.48
N CYS A 42 5.19 -7.21 4.27
CA CYS A 42 5.47 -5.79 4.06
C CYS A 42 6.72 -5.37 4.84
N VAL A 43 7.70 -4.76 4.18
CA VAL A 43 8.83 -4.09 4.87
C VAL A 43 8.58 -2.58 4.95
N GLY A 44 8.08 -1.97 3.87
CA GLY A 44 7.68 -0.56 3.83
C GLY A 44 6.90 -0.23 2.57
N ASP A 45 6.01 0.75 2.60
CA ASP A 45 5.07 1.00 1.50
C ASP A 45 5.39 2.24 0.64
N ASP A 46 6.26 3.15 1.11
CA ASP A 46 6.61 4.35 0.37
C ASP A 46 8.12 4.46 0.12
N ILE A 47 8.92 4.65 1.16
CA ILE A 47 10.34 4.98 1.03
C ILE A 47 11.23 3.72 1.16
N ALA A 48 12.32 3.68 0.39
CA ALA A 48 13.37 2.68 0.51
C ALA A 48 14.74 3.37 0.49
N TRP A 49 15.54 3.17 1.53
CA TRP A 49 16.97 3.52 1.49
C TRP A 49 17.77 2.29 1.13
N MET A 50 18.59 2.38 0.09
CA MET A 50 19.29 1.24 -0.47
C MET A 50 20.79 1.48 -0.58
N ARG A 51 21.59 0.46 -0.25
CA ARG A 51 23.05 0.50 -0.36
C ARG A 51 23.60 -0.91 -0.60
N PHE A 52 24.64 -1.02 -1.44
CA PHE A 52 25.38 -2.27 -1.58
C PHE A 52 26.20 -2.55 -0.31
N ASP A 53 26.10 -3.78 0.21
CA ASP A 53 26.94 -4.27 1.30
C ASP A 53 28.33 -4.71 0.81
N SER A 54 29.19 -5.14 1.73
CA SER A 54 30.56 -5.58 1.40
C SER A 54 30.63 -6.84 0.54
N ALA A 55 29.52 -7.59 0.40
CA ALA A 55 29.42 -8.75 -0.47
C ALA A 55 28.84 -8.39 -1.86
N GLY A 56 28.55 -7.11 -2.11
CA GLY A 56 27.96 -6.64 -3.36
C GLY A 56 26.45 -6.88 -3.47
N GLN A 57 25.77 -7.24 -2.37
CA GLN A 57 24.31 -7.38 -2.35
C GLN A 57 23.66 -6.02 -2.07
N LEU A 58 22.68 -5.63 -2.90
CA LEU A 58 21.88 -4.44 -2.64
C LEU A 58 20.97 -4.69 -1.41
N ARG A 59 21.20 -3.96 -0.32
CA ARG A 59 20.40 -4.00 0.91
C ARG A 59 19.43 -2.82 0.94
N ALA A 60 18.24 -3.03 1.48
CA ALA A 60 17.24 -1.99 1.66
C ALA A 60 16.68 -1.96 3.08
N ILE A 61 16.45 -0.76 3.60
CA ILE A 61 15.68 -0.52 4.82
C ILE A 61 14.47 0.35 4.49
N ASN A 62 13.40 0.18 5.27
CA ASN A 62 12.33 1.16 5.38
C ASN A 62 12.74 2.18 6.46
N PRO A 63 12.92 3.47 6.11
CA PRO A 63 13.27 4.49 7.10
C PRO A 63 12.05 4.99 7.91
N GLU A 64 10.85 4.51 7.63
CA GLU A 64 9.59 4.94 8.23
C GLU A 64 9.11 3.96 9.31
N ASN A 65 8.33 4.46 10.29
CA ASN A 65 7.77 3.66 11.40
C ASN A 65 6.23 3.47 11.29
N GLY A 66 5.66 3.79 10.14
CA GLY A 66 4.22 3.79 9.94
C GLY A 66 3.86 3.86 8.47
N PHE A 67 2.56 3.82 8.22
CA PHE A 67 2.00 3.99 6.89
C PHE A 67 1.17 5.27 6.86
N PHE A 68 1.45 6.13 5.90
CA PHE A 68 0.65 7.32 5.61
C PHE A 68 -0.14 7.14 4.32
N GLY A 69 -1.05 6.16 4.34
CA GLY A 69 -1.75 5.69 3.15
C GLY A 69 -2.95 6.55 2.76
N VAL A 70 -3.26 6.57 1.46
CA VAL A 70 -4.49 7.17 0.91
C VAL A 70 -5.69 6.33 1.34
N ALA A 71 -6.67 6.93 1.98
CA ALA A 71 -7.86 6.21 2.44
C ALA A 71 -8.81 5.84 1.27
N PRO A 72 -9.24 6.77 0.40
CA PRO A 72 -10.20 6.46 -0.67
C PRO A 72 -9.73 5.34 -1.59
N GLY A 73 -10.64 4.40 -1.87
CA GLY A 73 -10.40 3.17 -2.62
C GLY A 73 -9.89 1.99 -1.77
N THR A 74 -9.51 2.21 -0.50
CA THR A 74 -9.14 1.14 0.43
C THR A 74 -10.40 0.46 0.98
N SER A 75 -10.49 -0.86 0.89
CA SER A 75 -11.62 -1.64 1.36
C SER A 75 -11.19 -3.06 1.69
N ASN A 76 -12.03 -3.87 2.33
CA ASN A 76 -11.76 -5.28 2.54
C ASN A 76 -11.62 -6.06 1.22
N ALA A 77 -12.22 -5.56 0.14
CA ALA A 77 -12.06 -6.14 -1.19
C ALA A 77 -10.74 -5.75 -1.86
N SER A 78 -10.27 -4.50 -1.68
CA SER A 78 -9.06 -4.00 -2.37
C SER A 78 -7.77 -4.18 -1.57
N ASN A 79 -7.82 -4.03 -0.25
CA ASN A 79 -6.69 -4.19 0.65
C ASN A 79 -7.17 -4.56 2.08
N PRO A 80 -7.54 -5.84 2.31
CA PRO A 80 -7.99 -6.31 3.63
C PRO A 80 -6.90 -6.20 4.70
N ILE A 81 -5.63 -6.17 4.32
CA ILE A 81 -4.51 -6.00 5.25
C ILE A 81 -4.51 -4.57 5.80
N ALA A 82 -4.65 -3.56 4.94
CA ALA A 82 -4.76 -2.17 5.38
C ALA A 82 -5.97 -1.98 6.30
N MET A 83 -7.14 -2.55 5.95
CA MET A 83 -8.33 -2.48 6.82
C MET A 83 -8.06 -3.06 8.21
N LYS A 84 -7.40 -4.21 8.31
CA LYS A 84 -7.00 -4.79 9.61
C LYS A 84 -5.96 -3.96 10.37
N THR A 85 -5.22 -3.09 9.70
CA THR A 85 -4.15 -2.28 10.28
C THR A 85 -4.69 -0.96 10.88
N VAL A 86 -5.68 -0.34 10.22
CA VAL A 86 -6.06 1.07 10.48
C VAL A 86 -7.11 1.27 11.57
N PHE A 87 -7.83 0.24 12.02
CA PHE A 87 -8.91 0.40 13.02
C PHE A 87 -8.44 0.31 14.48
N LYS A 88 -7.16 0.58 14.74
CA LYS A 88 -6.59 0.76 16.09
C LYS A 88 -5.42 1.75 16.04
N ASN A 89 -5.24 2.57 17.07
CA ASN A 89 -4.11 3.51 17.22
C ASN A 89 -3.78 4.32 15.95
N THR A 90 -4.79 4.73 15.19
CA THR A 90 -4.61 5.35 13.88
C THR A 90 -5.26 6.73 13.88
N MET A 91 -4.56 7.70 13.30
CA MET A 91 -5.14 9.02 13.03
C MET A 91 -5.64 9.05 11.59
N PHE A 92 -6.90 9.47 11.42
CA PHE A 92 -7.48 9.73 10.10
C PHE A 92 -7.53 11.24 9.85
N THR A 93 -7.31 11.68 8.62
CA THR A 93 -7.33 13.09 8.22
C THR A 93 -8.18 13.26 6.97
N ASN A 94 -9.18 14.14 7.06
CA ASN A 94 -10.14 14.48 5.99
C ASN A 94 -10.97 13.29 5.45
N VAL A 95 -11.21 12.27 6.27
CA VAL A 95 -12.21 11.23 5.99
C VAL A 95 -13.58 11.65 6.52
N ALA A 96 -14.64 10.99 6.09
CA ALA A 96 -15.96 11.16 6.68
C ALA A 96 -16.05 10.43 8.02
N SER A 97 -16.92 10.90 8.91
CA SER A 97 -17.25 10.23 10.18
C SER A 97 -18.67 9.68 10.14
N THR A 98 -18.89 8.55 10.83
CA THR A 98 -20.20 7.88 10.90
C THR A 98 -20.82 8.06 12.28
N SER A 99 -22.15 8.01 12.37
CA SER A 99 -22.90 8.26 13.60
C SER A 99 -22.66 7.25 14.73
N ASP A 100 -22.12 6.07 14.39
CA ASP A 100 -21.70 5.01 15.32
C ASP A 100 -20.24 5.16 15.79
N GLY A 101 -19.56 6.25 15.42
CA GLY A 101 -18.18 6.55 15.84
C GLY A 101 -17.10 5.98 14.92
N GLY A 102 -17.47 5.47 13.75
CA GLY A 102 -16.55 5.00 12.72
C GLY A 102 -16.13 6.08 11.72
N VAL A 103 -15.56 5.62 10.61
CA VAL A 103 -15.08 6.45 9.48
C VAL A 103 -15.59 5.89 8.16
N PHE A 104 -15.70 6.76 7.17
CA PHE A 104 -16.13 6.40 5.82
C PHE A 104 -15.31 7.13 4.76
N TRP A 105 -15.14 6.48 3.60
CA TRP A 105 -14.59 7.06 2.38
C TRP A 105 -15.08 6.27 1.16
N GLU A 106 -14.95 6.85 -0.03
CA GLU A 106 -15.31 6.22 -1.30
C GLU A 106 -14.58 4.88 -1.49
N GLY A 107 -15.32 3.81 -1.78
CA GLY A 107 -14.83 2.44 -1.85
C GLY A 107 -15.31 1.53 -0.71
N MET A 108 -15.86 2.10 0.37
CA MET A 108 -16.45 1.36 1.50
C MET A 108 -17.97 1.18 1.40
N GLU A 109 -18.60 1.47 0.26
CA GLU A 109 -20.07 1.51 0.12
C GLU A 109 -20.75 0.17 0.46
N LYS A 110 -20.02 -0.95 0.34
CA LYS A 110 -20.51 -2.30 0.66
C LYS A 110 -20.27 -2.71 2.12
N GLU A 111 -19.55 -1.89 2.88
CA GLU A 111 -19.08 -2.19 4.23
C GLU A 111 -19.76 -1.34 5.30
N ILE A 112 -20.54 -0.33 4.87
CA ILE A 112 -21.26 0.57 5.75
C ILE A 112 -22.69 0.09 5.99
N ASP A 113 -23.16 0.17 7.23
CA ASP A 113 -24.57 -0.09 7.55
C ASP A 113 -25.44 1.02 6.93
N PRO A 114 -26.47 0.69 6.13
CA PRO A 114 -27.32 1.70 5.49
C PRO A 114 -28.08 2.60 6.48
N ASN A 115 -28.15 2.24 7.77
CA ASN A 115 -28.82 3.01 8.80
C ASN A 115 -27.92 4.03 9.51
N VAL A 116 -26.60 4.02 9.26
CA VAL A 116 -25.72 5.02 9.88
C VAL A 116 -25.74 6.33 9.10
N GLU A 117 -25.73 7.44 9.84
CA GLU A 117 -25.60 8.76 9.25
C GLU A 117 -24.12 9.07 9.02
N ILE A 118 -23.82 9.74 7.91
CA ILE A 118 -22.45 10.09 7.52
C ILE A 118 -22.32 11.61 7.54
N THR A 119 -21.24 12.11 8.14
CA THR A 119 -20.82 13.52 8.05
C THR A 119 -19.57 13.57 7.19
N ASP A 120 -19.59 14.38 6.13
CA ASP A 120 -18.44 14.52 5.23
C ASP A 120 -17.23 15.19 5.89
N TRP A 121 -16.10 15.18 5.20
CA TRP A 121 -14.85 15.76 5.67
C TRP A 121 -14.88 17.28 5.91
N GLN A 122 -15.93 17.97 5.45
CA GLN A 122 -16.16 19.40 5.69
C GLN A 122 -17.11 19.65 6.86
N GLY A 123 -17.69 18.60 7.45
CA GLY A 123 -18.62 18.70 8.57
C GLY A 123 -20.09 18.81 8.15
N HIS A 124 -20.44 18.51 6.90
CA HIS A 124 -21.82 18.54 6.42
C HIS A 124 -22.47 17.15 6.40
N PRO A 125 -23.80 17.05 6.60
CA PRO A 125 -24.52 15.80 6.39
C PRO A 125 -24.32 15.26 4.97
N TRP A 126 -24.03 13.97 4.86
CA TRP A 126 -23.78 13.30 3.59
C TRP A 126 -24.60 12.01 3.48
N LYS A 127 -25.14 11.74 2.29
CA LYS A 127 -25.96 10.57 2.02
C LYS A 127 -25.51 9.84 0.77
N LEU A 128 -25.28 8.54 0.91
CA LEU A 128 -24.89 7.65 -0.18
C LEU A 128 -25.93 7.67 -1.30
N GLY A 129 -25.49 7.95 -2.53
CA GLY A 129 -26.36 8.01 -3.72
C GLY A 129 -27.16 9.32 -3.88
N GLU A 130 -27.34 10.10 -2.82
CA GLU A 130 -28.03 11.41 -2.88
C GLU A 130 -27.03 12.56 -3.06
N SER A 131 -26.02 12.63 -2.20
CA SER A 131 -24.99 13.68 -2.22
C SER A 131 -24.16 13.62 -3.51
N LYS A 132 -23.83 14.79 -4.06
CA LYS A 132 -23.08 14.93 -5.33
C LYS A 132 -21.58 15.13 -5.15
N THR A 133 -21.15 15.41 -3.92
CA THR A 133 -19.75 15.58 -3.54
C THR A 133 -19.22 14.32 -2.85
N PRO A 134 -17.90 14.05 -2.88
CA PRO A 134 -17.30 13.00 -2.06
C PRO A 134 -17.50 13.24 -0.57
N ALA A 135 -17.70 12.16 0.18
CA ALA A 135 -17.74 12.16 1.64
C ALA A 135 -16.35 12.40 2.23
N ALA A 136 -15.29 11.82 1.64
CA ALA A 136 -13.91 12.04 2.05
C ALA A 136 -13.16 12.88 1.02
N HIS A 137 -12.14 13.63 1.45
CA HIS A 137 -11.26 14.30 0.50
C HIS A 137 -10.52 13.25 -0.36
N PRO A 138 -10.33 13.45 -1.68
CA PRO A 138 -9.69 12.44 -2.55
C PRO A 138 -8.26 12.05 -2.16
N ASN A 139 -7.56 12.90 -1.40
CA ASN A 139 -6.24 12.64 -0.81
C ASN A 139 -6.29 12.57 0.72
N SER A 140 -7.43 12.22 1.31
CA SER A 140 -7.54 11.91 2.74
C SER A 140 -6.68 10.70 3.10
N ARG A 141 -6.24 10.66 4.36
CA ARG A 141 -5.17 9.77 4.80
C ARG A 141 -5.51 9.05 6.09
N PHE A 142 -4.96 7.85 6.23
CA PHE A 142 -4.73 7.23 7.52
C PHE A 142 -3.24 7.29 7.85
N CYS A 143 -2.92 7.53 9.13
CA CYS A 143 -1.58 7.49 9.68
C CYS A 143 -1.55 6.43 10.78
N THR A 144 -0.95 5.28 10.50
CA THR A 144 -1.03 4.08 11.34
C THR A 144 0.35 3.48 11.61
N PRO A 145 0.63 2.93 12.82
CA PRO A 145 1.90 2.29 13.13
C PRO A 145 2.14 1.03 12.28
N ALA A 146 3.37 0.88 11.77
CA ALA A 146 3.68 -0.21 10.84
C ALA A 146 3.57 -1.60 11.50
N GLN A 147 3.96 -1.70 12.77
CA GLN A 147 3.89 -2.93 13.57
C GLN A 147 2.48 -3.52 13.69
N GLN A 148 1.42 -2.74 13.44
CA GLN A 148 0.04 -3.24 13.46
C GLN A 148 -0.33 -4.01 12.20
N CYS A 149 0.48 -3.92 11.13
CA CYS A 149 0.20 -4.64 9.89
C CYS A 149 0.31 -6.15 10.14
N PRO A 150 -0.76 -6.93 9.87
CA PRO A 150 -0.78 -8.35 10.18
C PRO A 150 0.16 -9.20 9.32
N ILE A 151 0.77 -8.59 8.30
CA ILE A 151 1.80 -9.21 7.46
C ILE A 151 3.09 -8.38 7.44
N ILE A 152 3.36 -7.60 8.49
CA ILE A 152 4.65 -6.93 8.62
C ILE A 152 5.77 -7.98 8.58
N ASP A 153 6.81 -7.72 7.80
CA ASP A 153 7.93 -8.64 7.63
C ASP A 153 8.73 -8.73 8.94
N PRO A 154 9.15 -9.91 9.40
CA PRO A 154 9.97 -10.03 10.61
C PRO A 154 11.30 -9.24 10.54
N GLN A 155 11.81 -8.96 9.33
CA GLN A 155 13.04 -8.21 9.12
C GLN A 155 12.78 -6.72 8.78
N TRP A 156 11.58 -6.19 9.00
CA TRP A 156 11.26 -4.80 8.63
C TRP A 156 12.10 -3.75 9.37
N GLU A 157 12.56 -4.06 10.58
CA GLU A 157 13.46 -3.23 11.41
C GLU A 157 14.92 -3.72 11.41
N ALA A 158 15.26 -4.69 10.55
CA ALA A 158 16.60 -5.25 10.52
C ALA A 158 17.63 -4.18 10.12
N SER A 159 18.59 -3.92 11.01
CA SER A 159 19.59 -2.86 10.85
C SER A 159 20.47 -3.02 9.60
N GLU A 160 20.69 -4.26 9.19
CA GLU A 160 21.45 -4.65 7.99
C GLU A 160 20.64 -4.52 6.69
N GLY A 161 19.33 -4.37 6.80
CA GLY A 161 18.39 -4.33 5.69
C GLY A 161 18.20 -5.66 4.97
N VAL A 162 17.17 -5.70 4.14
CA VAL A 162 16.78 -6.90 3.38
C VAL A 162 17.46 -6.93 2.00
N PRO A 163 17.87 -8.11 1.49
CA PRO A 163 18.56 -8.23 0.21
C PRO A 163 17.59 -8.12 -0.97
N ILE A 164 17.67 -7.02 -1.72
CA ILE A 164 16.83 -6.77 -2.90
C ILE A 164 17.25 -7.65 -4.07
N SER A 165 16.29 -8.36 -4.65
CA SER A 165 16.47 -9.26 -5.79
C SER A 165 15.85 -8.74 -7.09
N ALA A 166 14.92 -7.79 -7.00
CA ALA A 166 14.30 -7.14 -8.17
C ALA A 166 13.84 -5.71 -7.82
N ILE A 167 13.85 -4.84 -8.82
CA ILE A 167 13.27 -3.49 -8.77
C ILE A 167 12.19 -3.41 -9.84
N LEU A 168 10.96 -3.06 -9.43
CA LEU A 168 9.83 -2.89 -10.34
C LEU A 168 9.58 -1.40 -10.60
N PHE A 169 9.43 -1.05 -11.88
CA PHE A 169 8.89 0.24 -12.30
C PHE A 169 7.48 0.04 -12.86
N GLY A 170 6.61 1.03 -12.66
CA GLY A 170 5.24 0.93 -13.12
C GLY A 170 4.42 2.20 -12.88
N GLY A 171 3.29 2.27 -13.55
CA GLY A 171 2.37 3.40 -13.48
C GLY A 171 1.07 3.10 -14.23
N ARG A 172 0.14 4.04 -14.21
CA ARG A 172 -1.15 3.88 -14.90
C ARG A 172 -0.99 4.19 -16.39
N ARG A 173 -1.13 3.17 -17.25
CA ARG A 173 -1.06 3.30 -18.71
C ARG A 173 -2.34 2.71 -19.31
N PRO A 174 -3.22 3.51 -19.94
CA PRO A 174 -4.52 3.01 -20.41
C PRO A 174 -4.39 2.11 -21.65
N GLN A 175 -3.33 2.27 -22.45
CA GLN A 175 -3.09 1.52 -23.68
C GLN A 175 -1.58 1.39 -23.96
N GLY A 176 -1.21 0.41 -24.79
CA GLY A 176 0.12 0.26 -25.40
C GLY A 176 1.18 -0.43 -24.54
N VAL A 177 1.26 -0.13 -23.25
CA VAL A 177 2.26 -0.76 -22.35
C VAL A 177 1.77 -2.14 -21.90
N PRO A 178 2.54 -3.23 -22.07
CA PRO A 178 2.18 -4.57 -21.60
C PRO A 178 2.05 -4.66 -20.08
N LEU A 179 1.42 -5.73 -19.58
CA LEU A 179 1.23 -5.97 -18.14
C LEU A 179 2.56 -6.05 -17.36
N VAL A 180 3.52 -6.81 -17.89
CA VAL A 180 4.86 -6.96 -17.32
C VAL A 180 5.85 -7.25 -18.44
N TYR A 181 7.05 -6.67 -18.35
CA TYR A 181 8.18 -6.97 -19.23
C TYR A 181 9.49 -6.77 -18.45
N GLU A 182 10.55 -7.45 -18.87
CA GLU A 182 11.85 -7.41 -18.21
C GLU A 182 12.85 -6.57 -19.01
N ALA A 183 13.69 -5.81 -18.29
CA ALA A 183 14.77 -5.06 -18.90
C ALA A 183 15.87 -6.01 -19.41
N LYS A 184 16.31 -5.79 -20.66
CA LYS A 184 17.44 -6.53 -21.27
C LYS A 184 18.77 -6.46 -20.50
N ASN A 185 19.02 -5.35 -19.81
CA ASN A 185 20.23 -5.09 -19.01
C ASN A 185 19.99 -3.90 -18.06
N TRP A 186 21.02 -3.54 -17.28
CA TRP A 186 20.92 -2.48 -16.28
C TRP A 186 20.66 -1.10 -16.90
N GLU A 187 21.40 -0.72 -17.94
CA GLU A 187 21.26 0.58 -18.60
C GLU A 187 19.86 0.75 -19.19
N HIS A 188 19.30 -0.30 -19.79
CA HIS A 188 17.93 -0.31 -20.28
C HIS A 188 16.92 -0.24 -19.13
N GLY A 189 17.20 -0.87 -17.98
CA GLY A 189 16.38 -0.74 -16.77
C GLY A 189 16.33 0.69 -16.24
N VAL A 190 17.47 1.38 -16.21
CA VAL A 190 17.55 2.81 -15.85
C VAL A 190 16.74 3.65 -16.85
N PHE A 191 16.85 3.37 -18.14
CA PHE A 191 16.06 4.04 -19.18
C PHE A 191 14.55 3.83 -18.99
N ILE A 192 14.10 2.60 -18.68
CA ILE A 192 12.69 2.31 -18.38
C ILE A 192 12.21 3.12 -17.18
N GLY A 193 13.02 3.22 -16.12
CA GLY A 193 12.66 4.01 -14.94
C GLY A 193 12.60 5.52 -15.18
N ALA A 194 13.25 6.03 -16.23
CA ALA A 194 13.23 7.44 -16.60
C ALA A 194 12.05 7.83 -17.51
N ALA A 195 11.35 6.86 -18.10
CA ALA A 195 10.28 7.05 -19.09
C ALA A 195 8.87 7.05 -18.47
#